data_AF-G0QZJ2-F1
#
_entry.id   AF-G0QZJ2-F1
#
_cell.length_a   1.000
_cell.length_b   1.000
_cell.length_c   1.000
_cell.angle_alpha   90.00
_cell.angle_beta   90.00
_cell.angle_gamma   90.00
#
_symmetry.space_group_name_H-M   'P 1'
#
loop_
_entity.id
_entity.type
_entity.pdbx_description
1 polymer ?
#
loop_
_entity_poly.entity_id
_entity_poly.type
_entity_poly.pdbx_seq_one_letter_code
_entity_poly.pdbx_strand_id
1 'polypeptide(L)'
;MNKNLVYTDNVFSIFTIAALKDTGFYAVVNETMVEKIFWGKGKGCDFLENTCQSIHQYNEYIQLIDKEQCSFDYERIGIPIFQELNKCNIGLSLYKDRFCTNPNSVSDFDQLVQEQESDKLSNYSTQSKCFQSTATKSLSTKQYKDTYRCHQFKCSSDATEITVIFPEINFQVLCGKGQQSIQKEIDPTGQNAQGQITCPQDYERFCNYTPMCPNFCSEKGVCVNGLCICQDGFGGVDCSIECSGVVDNETCVEGPCPQGKFQNPDNTCKSDCPFGSFGRAGKCEPCDNNCSRCKGPSAKQCTKCQFMKLLQENQCVNECDEKRGFSPNFDSGVCEYLLSNICKGNCKICLKSNQNLCVTCKEGFYFNDNNNQCLSECPNGFFENQETQNCEKLSQGCLQQNNSNTCSQCDTTNGFRLTLDNKCTLCQSPCSQCDPNNLSICFACDDDGYYVDNQTRECKAKSSGESEIKCPDGCKKCSQSGECLSSRFLLQAQGDNQITNSYQGLVIFTIGYVLFGLLF
;
A
#
# COMPACT_ATOMS: atom_id res chain seq x y z
N MET A 1 3.77 -24.64 14.51
CA MET A 1 4.00 -26.04 14.07
C MET A 1 5.45 -26.22 13.60
N ASN A 2 6.44 -26.18 14.50
CA ASN A 2 7.84 -26.34 14.09
C ASN A 2 8.19 -27.83 13.92
N LYS A 3 8.95 -28.15 12.86
CA LYS A 3 9.31 -29.55 12.49
C LYS A 3 10.24 -30.24 13.51
N ASN A 4 10.95 -29.46 14.31
CA ASN A 4 11.81 -29.92 15.39
C ASN A 4 11.35 -29.31 16.73
N LEU A 5 11.85 -29.87 17.83
CA LEU A 5 12.17 -29.13 19.05
C LEU A 5 13.26 -28.09 18.75
N VAL A 6 12.90 -27.05 17.98
CA VAL A 6 13.64 -25.78 18.02
C VAL A 6 13.30 -25.20 19.39
N TYR A 7 14.31 -25.02 20.25
CA TYR A 7 14.13 -24.37 21.54
C TYR A 7 13.96 -22.87 21.31
N THR A 8 12.77 -22.51 20.84
CA THR A 8 12.20 -21.19 20.56
C THR A 8 10.76 -21.25 21.02
N ASP A 9 10.25 -20.15 21.54
CA ASP A 9 8.95 -20.10 22.18
C ASP A 9 7.85 -20.40 21.14
N ASN A 10 6.90 -21.28 21.51
CA ASN A 10 5.96 -21.90 20.56
C ASN A 10 4.78 -20.97 20.24
N VAL A 11 5.04 -19.96 19.43
CA VAL A 11 4.05 -18.96 18.99
C VAL A 11 2.96 -19.62 18.13
N PHE A 12 1.68 -19.47 18.51
CA PHE A 12 0.51 -19.76 17.67
C PHE A 12 0.38 -18.68 16.58
N SER A 13 1.31 -18.73 15.64
CA SER A 13 1.54 -17.68 14.65
C SER A 13 0.53 -17.71 13.53
N ILE A 14 0.48 -16.60 12.80
CA ILE A 14 -0.43 -16.44 11.66
C ILE A 14 -0.19 -17.45 10.51
N PHE A 15 1.03 -17.96 10.35
CA PHE A 15 1.32 -19.06 9.43
C PHE A 15 0.57 -20.35 9.80
N THR A 16 0.36 -20.58 11.10
CA THR A 16 -0.44 -21.72 11.59
C THR A 16 -1.91 -21.52 11.26
N ILE A 17 -2.46 -20.30 11.43
CA ILE A 17 -3.83 -19.96 11.01
C ILE A 17 -4.03 -20.16 9.51
N ALA A 18 -3.12 -19.64 8.68
CA ALA A 18 -3.21 -19.76 7.23
C ALA A 18 -3.26 -21.24 6.82
N ALA A 19 -2.32 -22.06 7.32
CA ALA A 19 -2.31 -23.49 7.08
C ALA A 19 -3.61 -24.19 7.53
N LEU A 20 -4.16 -23.84 8.70
CA LEU A 20 -5.42 -24.40 9.20
C LEU A 20 -6.62 -24.02 8.30
N LYS A 21 -6.68 -22.77 7.83
CA LYS A 21 -7.72 -22.31 6.88
C LYS A 21 -7.61 -23.02 5.53
N ASP A 22 -6.40 -23.13 4.99
CA ASP A 22 -6.14 -23.76 3.69
C ASP A 22 -6.47 -25.27 3.68
N THR A 23 -6.48 -25.94 4.85
CA THR A 23 -6.93 -27.35 4.92
C THR A 23 -8.42 -27.54 4.63
N GLY A 24 -9.25 -26.51 4.83
CA GLY A 24 -10.71 -26.61 4.76
C GLY A 24 -11.36 -27.48 5.85
N PHE A 25 -10.60 -28.06 6.79
CA PHE A 25 -11.16 -28.93 7.85
C PHE A 25 -11.91 -28.18 8.95
N TYR A 26 -11.62 -26.88 9.13
CA TYR A 26 -12.16 -26.06 10.21
C TYR A 26 -13.19 -25.07 9.66
N ALA A 27 -14.43 -25.14 10.14
CA ALA A 27 -15.51 -24.24 9.70
C ALA A 27 -15.24 -22.76 10.05
N VAL A 28 -14.57 -22.51 11.17
CA VAL A 28 -14.08 -21.19 11.59
C VAL A 28 -12.70 -21.39 12.23
N VAL A 29 -11.75 -20.55 11.87
CA VAL A 29 -10.42 -20.47 12.50
C VAL A 29 -10.31 -19.08 13.13
N ASN A 30 -10.26 -19.02 14.47
CA ASN A 30 -10.29 -17.75 15.18
C ASN A 30 -8.93 -17.05 15.18
N GLU A 31 -8.80 -15.97 14.42
CA GLU A 31 -7.57 -15.19 14.38
C GLU A 31 -7.32 -14.33 15.61
N THR A 32 -8.29 -14.13 16.51
CA THR A 32 -8.04 -13.41 17.77
C THR A 32 -7.17 -14.21 18.74
N MET A 33 -6.82 -15.46 18.40
CA MET A 33 -5.83 -16.30 19.06
C MET A 33 -4.42 -16.13 18.47
N VAL A 34 -4.25 -15.36 17.39
CA VAL A 34 -2.95 -15.18 16.74
C VAL A 34 -2.01 -14.42 17.65
N GLU A 35 -0.87 -15.04 17.89
CA GLU A 35 0.26 -14.41 18.54
C GLU A 35 1.14 -13.66 17.54
N LYS A 36 1.75 -12.56 17.99
CA LYS A 36 2.61 -11.72 17.15
C LYS A 36 3.96 -12.42 16.92
N ILE A 37 4.25 -12.76 15.67
CA ILE A 37 5.58 -13.26 15.26
C ILE A 37 6.46 -12.12 14.75
N PHE A 38 7.66 -12.00 15.32
CA PHE A 38 8.67 -11.01 14.90
C PHE A 38 9.82 -11.64 14.10
N TRP A 39 10.04 -12.94 14.26
CA TRP A 39 11.10 -13.67 13.55
C TRP A 39 10.93 -13.57 12.03
N GLY A 40 11.92 -12.98 11.34
CA GLY A 40 11.88 -12.78 9.89
C GLY A 40 10.91 -11.70 9.40
N LYS A 41 10.25 -10.97 10.32
CA LYS A 41 9.27 -9.92 9.96
C LYS A 41 9.98 -8.77 9.23
N GLY A 42 9.53 -8.48 8.01
CA GLY A 42 10.04 -7.38 7.19
C GLY A 42 11.48 -7.59 6.67
N LYS A 43 12.00 -8.83 6.66
CA LYS A 43 13.39 -9.12 6.26
C LYS A 43 13.59 -9.44 4.77
N GLY A 44 12.51 -9.63 4.01
CA GLY A 44 12.53 -9.94 2.57
C GLY A 44 12.94 -11.37 2.24
N CYS A 45 13.05 -11.67 0.93
CA CYS A 45 13.37 -13.02 0.44
C CYS A 45 14.77 -13.50 0.85
N ASP A 46 15.75 -12.59 0.92
CA ASP A 46 17.14 -12.88 1.30
C ASP A 46 17.26 -13.56 2.68
N PHE A 47 16.40 -13.19 3.63
CA PHE A 47 16.31 -13.86 4.94
C PHE A 47 15.89 -15.33 4.84
N LEU A 48 14.97 -15.64 3.93
CA LEU A 48 14.47 -16.99 3.71
C LEU A 48 15.47 -17.84 2.90
N GLU A 49 16.11 -17.25 1.90
CA GLU A 49 17.00 -17.93 0.96
C GLU A 49 18.41 -18.13 1.53
N ASN A 50 18.98 -17.08 2.14
CA ASN A 50 20.38 -17.06 2.59
C ASN A 50 20.53 -17.14 4.12
N THR A 51 19.48 -16.84 4.90
CA THR A 51 19.46 -16.98 6.37
C THR A 51 20.66 -16.29 7.06
N CYS A 52 21.46 -17.02 7.85
CA CYS A 52 22.68 -16.48 8.48
C CYS A 52 23.90 -16.37 7.55
N GLN A 53 23.79 -16.87 6.31
CA GLN A 53 24.83 -16.81 5.28
C GLN A 53 24.68 -15.57 4.37
N SER A 54 23.62 -14.77 4.60
CA SER A 54 23.43 -13.48 3.95
C SER A 54 24.57 -12.51 4.24
N ILE A 55 24.80 -11.57 3.32
CA ILE A 55 25.63 -10.38 3.55
C ILE A 55 25.03 -9.45 4.62
N HIS A 56 23.73 -9.58 4.90
CA HIS A 56 23.01 -8.83 5.92
C HIS A 56 22.98 -9.62 7.24
N GLN A 57 23.45 -8.99 8.31
CA GLN A 57 23.37 -9.58 9.64
C GLN A 57 21.96 -9.41 10.21
N TYR A 58 21.28 -10.53 10.45
CA TYR A 58 19.97 -10.57 11.11
C TYR A 58 20.12 -10.90 12.61
N ASN A 59 19.37 -10.19 13.46
CA ASN A 59 19.41 -10.38 14.92
C ASN A 59 18.79 -11.72 15.36
N GLU A 60 17.98 -12.32 14.50
CA GLU A 60 17.48 -13.68 14.58
C GLU A 60 18.61 -14.73 14.63
N TYR A 61 19.71 -14.52 13.90
CA TYR A 61 20.81 -15.48 13.79
C TYR A 61 22.02 -15.05 14.62
N ILE A 62 22.40 -15.88 15.59
CA ILE A 62 23.41 -15.51 16.58
C ILE A 62 24.83 -15.70 16.00
N GLN A 63 25.62 -14.63 15.97
CA GLN A 63 26.97 -14.65 15.42
C GLN A 63 28.06 -14.92 16.48
N LEU A 64 27.78 -14.64 17.76
CA LEU A 64 28.74 -14.81 18.86
C LEU A 64 28.63 -16.19 19.49
N ILE A 65 29.59 -17.07 19.19
CA ILE A 65 29.71 -18.41 19.78
C ILE A 65 30.17 -18.29 21.25
N ASP A 66 29.74 -19.22 22.11
CA ASP A 66 30.14 -19.39 23.52
C ASP A 66 29.91 -18.22 24.50
N LYS A 67 29.05 -17.25 24.16
CA LYS A 67 28.62 -16.18 25.10
C LYS A 67 27.14 -16.29 25.46
N GLU A 68 26.87 -16.21 26.77
CA GLU A 68 25.50 -16.00 27.25
C GLU A 68 24.91 -14.72 26.64
N GLN A 69 23.63 -14.76 26.30
CA GLN A 69 22.86 -13.61 25.82
C GLN A 69 21.36 -13.83 26.03
N CYS A 70 20.57 -12.78 25.78
CA CYS A 70 19.11 -12.90 25.72
C CYS A 70 18.66 -13.68 24.47
N SER A 71 17.55 -14.40 24.58
CA SER A 71 16.84 -14.89 23.39
C SER A 71 16.35 -13.73 22.52
N PHE A 72 16.02 -14.02 21.26
CA PHE A 72 15.49 -13.02 20.32
C PHE A 72 14.30 -12.25 20.92
N ASP A 73 13.36 -12.94 21.54
CA ASP A 73 12.15 -12.37 22.17
C ASP A 73 12.36 -11.89 23.63
N TYR A 74 13.62 -11.89 24.09
CA TYR A 74 14.06 -11.46 25.42
C TYR A 74 13.48 -12.27 26.60
N GLU A 75 13.03 -13.50 26.40
CA GLU A 75 12.31 -14.26 27.44
C GLU A 75 13.24 -15.08 28.37
N ARG A 76 14.48 -15.33 27.94
CA ARG A 76 15.46 -16.14 28.67
C ARG A 76 16.90 -15.71 28.42
N ILE A 77 17.78 -16.11 29.34
CA ILE A 77 19.24 -16.05 29.21
C ILE A 77 19.74 -17.46 28.88
N GLY A 78 20.71 -17.57 27.96
CA GLY A 78 21.32 -18.85 27.60
C GLY A 78 22.44 -18.70 26.57
N ILE A 79 22.96 -19.81 26.07
CA ILE A 79 24.10 -19.86 25.12
C ILE A 79 23.61 -20.38 23.76
N PRO A 80 24.01 -19.76 22.63
CA PRO A 80 23.60 -20.15 21.28
C PRO A 80 23.84 -21.63 20.95
N ILE A 81 22.87 -22.25 20.27
CA ILE A 81 22.99 -23.60 19.71
C ILE A 81 23.22 -23.52 18.20
N PHE A 82 24.18 -24.28 17.69
CA PHE A 82 24.32 -24.51 16.24
C PHE A 82 23.23 -25.46 15.73
N GLN A 83 22.44 -25.02 14.75
CA GLN A 83 21.37 -25.83 14.13
C GLN A 83 21.83 -26.43 12.81
N GLU A 84 22.08 -27.74 12.81
CA GLU A 84 22.60 -28.53 11.67
C GLU A 84 21.86 -28.34 10.35
N LEU A 85 20.53 -28.19 10.38
CA LEU A 85 19.69 -28.09 9.18
C LEU A 85 19.97 -26.83 8.35
N ASN A 86 20.21 -25.69 9.02
CA ASN A 86 20.42 -24.40 8.36
C ASN A 86 21.88 -23.95 8.43
N LYS A 87 22.73 -24.66 9.19
CA LYS A 87 24.11 -24.30 9.54
C LYS A 87 24.22 -22.91 10.20
N CYS A 88 23.22 -22.54 10.98
CA CYS A 88 23.11 -21.26 11.67
C CYS A 88 23.00 -21.47 13.17
N ASN A 89 23.54 -20.56 13.98
CA ASN A 89 23.22 -20.57 15.41
C ASN A 89 21.85 -19.94 15.64
N ILE A 90 20.93 -20.72 16.22
CA ILE A 90 19.51 -20.37 16.42
C ILE A 90 19.11 -20.82 17.82
N GLY A 91 18.41 -19.95 18.56
CA GLY A 91 17.96 -20.25 19.92
C GLY A 91 19.09 -20.44 20.92
N LEU A 92 18.73 -20.82 22.15
CA LEU A 92 19.64 -20.96 23.29
C LEU A 92 19.48 -22.35 23.95
N SER A 93 20.54 -22.83 24.61
CA SER A 93 20.72 -24.21 25.08
C SER A 93 20.07 -24.54 26.43
N LEU A 94 19.07 -25.45 26.40
CA LEU A 94 18.30 -25.91 27.58
C LEU A 94 19.13 -26.32 28.80
N TYR A 95 20.36 -26.83 28.64
CA TYR A 95 21.19 -27.25 29.77
C TYR A 95 21.64 -26.10 30.69
N LYS A 96 21.39 -24.83 30.31
CA LYS A 96 21.68 -23.64 31.13
C LYS A 96 20.64 -22.51 30.98
N ASP A 97 19.52 -22.75 30.30
CA ASP A 97 18.53 -21.71 29.99
C ASP A 97 17.81 -21.22 31.26
N ARG A 98 17.92 -19.92 31.55
CA ARG A 98 17.24 -19.25 32.66
C ARG A 98 16.07 -18.45 32.09
N PHE A 99 14.85 -19.00 32.17
CA PHE A 99 13.64 -18.35 31.67
C PHE A 99 13.19 -17.24 32.60
N CYS A 100 13.35 -15.99 32.19
CA CYS A 100 12.98 -14.83 32.99
C CYS A 100 11.49 -14.81 33.32
N THR A 101 10.66 -15.27 32.38
CA THR A 101 9.20 -15.33 32.47
C THR A 101 8.68 -16.39 33.46
N ASN A 102 9.51 -17.33 33.90
CA ASN A 102 9.14 -18.40 34.83
C ASN A 102 9.65 -18.08 36.25
N PRO A 103 8.76 -17.83 37.24
CA PRO A 103 9.18 -17.61 38.64
C PRO A 103 10.03 -18.76 39.21
N ASN A 104 9.81 -19.98 38.74
CA ASN A 104 10.46 -21.18 39.25
C ASN A 104 11.81 -21.47 38.58
N SER A 105 12.27 -20.64 37.64
CA SER A 105 13.56 -20.86 36.93
C SER A 105 14.80 -20.83 37.83
N VAL A 106 14.68 -20.42 39.08
CA VAL A 106 15.76 -20.48 40.08
C VAL A 106 15.34 -21.23 41.37
N SER A 107 14.05 -21.51 41.58
CA SER A 107 13.58 -22.28 42.75
C SER A 107 14.09 -23.72 42.75
N ASP A 108 14.24 -24.31 41.57
CA ASP A 108 14.58 -25.71 41.38
C ASP A 108 16.10 -25.97 41.44
N PHE A 109 16.89 -24.93 41.67
CA PHE A 109 18.35 -24.98 41.78
C PHE A 109 18.82 -24.91 43.24
N ASP A 110 20.06 -25.36 43.45
CA ASP A 110 20.76 -25.34 44.74
C ASP A 110 20.72 -23.96 45.41
N GLN A 111 20.68 -23.92 46.74
CA GLN A 111 20.52 -22.68 47.54
C GLN A 111 21.56 -21.60 47.20
N LEU A 112 22.78 -22.03 46.84
CA LEU A 112 23.89 -21.16 46.43
C LEU A 112 23.63 -20.43 45.09
N VAL A 113 22.79 -20.97 44.21
CA VAL A 113 22.37 -20.30 42.95
C VAL A 113 21.33 -19.23 43.24
N GLN A 114 20.38 -19.50 44.14
CA GLN A 114 19.37 -18.53 44.58
C GLN A 114 20.03 -17.31 45.25
N GLU A 115 21.03 -17.53 46.11
CA GLU A 115 21.83 -16.45 46.70
C GLU A 115 22.59 -15.62 45.66
N GLN A 116 23.14 -16.26 44.62
CA GLN A 116 23.85 -15.55 43.54
C GLN A 116 22.90 -14.71 42.68
N GLU A 117 21.74 -15.23 42.29
CA GLU A 117 20.77 -14.49 41.49
C GLU A 117 20.13 -13.32 42.29
N SER A 118 19.90 -13.48 43.60
CA SER A 118 19.49 -12.35 44.46
C SER A 118 20.60 -11.30 44.63
N ASP A 119 21.86 -11.72 44.77
CA ASP A 119 23.01 -10.80 44.85
C ASP A 119 23.24 -10.02 43.55
N LYS A 120 22.89 -10.64 42.41
CA LYS A 120 22.82 -10.05 41.07
C LYS A 120 21.57 -9.17 40.83
N LEU A 121 20.67 -9.05 41.80
CA LEU A 121 19.36 -8.38 41.65
C LEU A 121 18.51 -8.94 40.48
N SER A 122 18.71 -10.21 40.10
CA SER A 122 17.89 -10.86 39.08
C SER A 122 16.49 -11.17 39.62
N ASN A 123 15.45 -10.78 38.90
CA ASN A 123 14.07 -11.10 39.23
C ASN A 123 13.42 -12.00 38.16
N TYR A 124 12.93 -13.16 38.58
CA TYR A 124 12.24 -14.14 37.74
C TYR A 124 10.74 -14.08 38.04
N SER A 125 9.93 -13.74 37.04
CA SER A 125 8.48 -13.54 37.18
C SER A 125 7.80 -13.54 35.82
N THR A 126 6.48 -13.71 35.77
CA THR A 126 5.69 -13.58 34.53
C THR A 126 5.75 -12.17 33.90
N GLN A 127 6.30 -11.18 34.61
CA GLN A 127 6.51 -9.80 34.16
C GLN A 127 8.01 -9.46 34.02
N SER A 128 8.88 -10.47 33.95
CA SER A 128 10.32 -10.30 33.78
C SER A 128 10.79 -10.69 32.39
N LYS A 129 11.73 -9.92 31.83
CA LYS A 129 12.44 -10.22 30.59
C LYS A 129 13.96 -10.13 30.82
N CYS A 130 14.72 -10.69 29.89
CA CYS A 130 16.17 -10.65 29.86
C CYS A 130 16.65 -9.28 29.40
N PHE A 131 17.63 -8.75 30.13
CA PHE A 131 18.37 -7.54 29.78
C PHE A 131 19.87 -7.82 29.81
N GLN A 132 20.62 -7.15 28.95
CA GLN A 132 22.06 -7.01 29.17
C GLN A 132 22.26 -6.08 30.36
N SER A 133 22.77 -6.64 31.46
CA SER A 133 22.87 -5.95 32.74
C SER A 133 23.99 -6.54 33.61
N THR A 134 24.69 -5.67 34.31
CA THR A 134 25.72 -6.01 35.29
C THR A 134 25.28 -5.69 36.72
N ALA A 135 23.97 -5.60 36.95
CA ALA A 135 23.38 -5.36 38.27
C ALA A 135 23.97 -6.28 39.35
N THR A 136 24.33 -5.68 40.48
CA THR A 136 24.66 -6.35 41.74
C THR A 136 24.29 -5.46 42.93
N LYS A 137 24.08 -6.05 44.10
CA LYS A 137 23.97 -5.33 45.37
C LYS A 137 25.28 -4.58 45.66
N SER A 138 25.19 -3.38 46.23
CA SER A 138 26.36 -2.53 46.53
C SER A 138 27.38 -3.20 47.47
N LEU A 139 26.91 -4.08 48.35
CA LEU A 139 27.73 -4.87 49.28
C LEU A 139 28.28 -6.18 48.69
N SER A 140 28.04 -6.48 47.40
CA SER A 140 28.53 -7.70 46.79
C SER A 140 30.05 -7.70 46.68
N THR A 141 30.66 -8.77 47.19
CA THR A 141 32.10 -9.05 47.06
C THR A 141 32.40 -10.01 45.90
N LYS A 142 31.37 -10.48 45.18
CA LYS A 142 31.47 -11.46 44.10
C LYS A 142 31.64 -10.75 42.75
N GLN A 143 32.55 -11.25 41.91
CA GLN A 143 32.67 -10.80 40.52
C GLN A 143 31.99 -11.78 39.57
N TYR A 144 30.91 -11.32 38.93
CA TYR A 144 30.17 -12.09 37.94
C TYR A 144 30.69 -11.80 36.53
N LYS A 145 30.95 -12.86 35.76
CA LYS A 145 31.45 -12.76 34.37
C LYS A 145 30.31 -12.67 33.35
N ASP A 146 29.14 -13.14 33.73
CA ASP A 146 27.90 -13.05 32.98
C ASP A 146 27.32 -11.63 33.06
N THR A 147 26.91 -11.09 31.90
CA THR A 147 26.44 -9.71 31.71
C THR A 147 24.95 -9.62 31.34
N TYR A 148 24.17 -10.62 31.76
CA TYR A 148 22.74 -10.72 31.45
C TYR A 148 21.95 -11.10 32.70
N ARG A 149 20.82 -10.44 32.92
CA ARG A 149 19.97 -10.57 34.10
C ARG A 149 18.51 -10.58 33.67
N CYS A 150 17.66 -11.23 34.45
CA CYS A 150 16.21 -11.09 34.32
C CYS A 150 15.75 -9.94 35.20
N HIS A 151 14.98 -9.00 34.67
CA HIS A 151 14.42 -7.87 35.43
C HIS A 151 12.96 -7.68 35.11
N GLN A 152 12.19 -7.17 36.08
CA GLN A 152 10.81 -6.78 35.85
C GLN A 152 10.75 -5.57 34.92
N PHE A 153 9.69 -5.47 34.13
CA PHE A 153 9.54 -4.36 33.20
C PHE A 153 8.07 -3.93 33.01
N LYS A 154 7.91 -2.72 32.51
CA LYS A 154 6.62 -2.17 32.07
C LYS A 154 6.82 -1.37 30.79
N CYS A 155 6.03 -1.65 29.77
CA CYS A 155 6.01 -0.86 28.54
C CYS A 155 4.92 0.21 28.56
N SER A 156 5.14 1.30 27.83
CA SER A 156 4.05 2.19 27.39
C SER A 156 3.14 1.47 26.39
N SER A 157 1.89 1.92 26.28
CA SER A 157 0.89 1.30 25.38
C SER A 157 1.21 1.42 23.88
N ASP A 158 2.14 2.30 23.53
CA ASP A 158 2.62 2.58 22.17
C ASP A 158 4.06 2.06 21.93
N ALA A 159 4.61 1.28 22.86
CA ALA A 159 5.98 0.75 22.82
C ALA A 159 7.10 1.80 22.64
N THR A 160 6.86 3.07 23.00
CA THR A 160 7.89 4.12 22.95
C THR A 160 8.76 4.19 24.20
N GLU A 161 8.31 3.64 25.33
CA GLU A 161 9.03 3.61 26.60
C GLU A 161 9.01 2.22 27.25
N ILE A 162 10.15 1.84 27.82
CA ILE A 162 10.35 0.63 28.64
C ILE A 162 10.88 1.08 30.00
N THR A 163 10.10 0.88 31.05
CA THR A 163 10.57 1.03 32.44
C THR A 163 11.09 -0.32 32.92
N VAL A 164 12.35 -0.41 33.30
CA VAL A 164 12.92 -1.58 33.99
C VAL A 164 12.86 -1.33 35.49
N ILE A 165 12.41 -2.32 36.25
CA ILE A 165 12.03 -2.20 37.66
C ILE A 165 12.92 -3.10 38.50
N PHE A 166 13.49 -2.55 39.58
CA PHE A 166 14.33 -3.23 40.55
C PHE A 166 13.67 -3.17 41.94
N PRO A 167 12.75 -4.10 42.28
CA PRO A 167 11.95 -4.00 43.49
C PRO A 167 12.77 -4.01 44.79
N GLU A 168 13.83 -4.83 44.87
CA GLU A 168 14.66 -4.99 46.07
C GLU A 168 15.36 -3.71 46.54
N ILE A 169 15.59 -2.76 45.62
CA ILE A 169 16.26 -1.48 45.89
C ILE A 169 15.34 -0.27 45.66
N ASN A 170 14.05 -0.51 45.40
CA ASN A 170 13.05 0.51 45.08
C ASN A 170 13.51 1.50 43.99
N PHE A 171 14.11 0.98 42.92
CA PHE A 171 14.65 1.78 41.81
C PHE A 171 14.06 1.38 40.46
N GLN A 172 14.03 2.31 39.51
CA GLN A 172 13.54 2.06 38.16
C GLN A 172 14.37 2.83 37.12
N VAL A 173 14.64 2.19 35.98
CA VAL A 173 15.35 2.78 34.85
C VAL A 173 14.38 2.95 33.69
N LEU A 174 14.08 4.19 33.33
CA LEU A 174 13.29 4.51 32.14
C LEU A 174 14.18 4.48 30.90
N CYS A 175 13.84 3.67 29.92
CA CYS A 175 14.43 3.60 28.58
C CYS A 175 13.40 4.14 27.58
N GLY A 176 13.64 5.32 27.01
CA GLY A 176 12.75 5.96 26.03
C GLY A 176 13.27 5.88 24.60
N LYS A 177 12.39 6.00 23.62
CA LYS A 177 12.74 6.03 22.18
C LYS A 177 13.84 7.05 21.89
N GLY A 178 14.87 6.62 21.17
CA GLY A 178 16.13 7.36 20.98
C GLY A 178 17.25 6.94 21.94
N GLN A 179 16.96 6.08 22.92
CA GLN A 179 17.93 5.55 23.89
C GLN A 179 18.23 4.06 23.69
N GLN A 180 17.91 3.49 22.52
CA GLN A 180 18.23 2.11 22.13
C GLN A 180 19.72 1.81 22.36
N SER A 181 20.03 0.73 23.07
CA SER A 181 21.38 0.33 23.48
C SER A 181 22.23 1.35 24.25
N ILE A 182 21.64 2.44 24.77
CA ILE A 182 22.33 3.28 25.74
C ILE A 182 22.43 2.52 27.06
N GLN A 183 23.63 2.50 27.65
CA GLN A 183 23.88 1.99 28.99
C GLN A 183 23.50 3.05 30.04
N LYS A 184 22.87 2.60 31.13
CA LYS A 184 22.45 3.45 32.26
C LYS A 184 22.88 2.81 33.57
N GLU A 185 23.40 3.62 34.48
CA GLU A 185 23.74 3.19 35.85
C GLU A 185 22.49 2.75 36.61
N ILE A 186 22.64 1.67 37.38
CA ILE A 186 21.66 1.14 38.32
C ILE A 186 22.06 1.68 39.69
N ASP A 187 21.19 2.50 40.27
CA ASP A 187 21.49 3.33 41.45
C ASP A 187 22.75 4.22 41.27
N PRO A 188 22.62 5.41 40.65
CA PRO A 188 23.71 6.37 40.51
C PRO A 188 24.33 6.86 41.83
N THR A 189 23.74 6.54 42.99
CA THR A 189 24.33 6.86 44.30
C THR A 189 25.30 5.78 44.79
N GLY A 190 25.25 4.57 44.21
CA GLY A 190 26.03 3.41 44.62
C GLY A 190 25.67 2.84 46.00
N GLN A 191 24.58 3.30 46.63
CA GLN A 191 24.26 2.97 48.01
C GLN A 191 23.66 1.57 48.17
N ASN A 192 22.75 1.19 47.27
CA ASN A 192 21.98 -0.06 47.34
C ASN A 192 22.40 -1.05 46.24
N ALA A 193 22.78 -0.53 45.08
CA ALA A 193 23.22 -1.32 43.93
C ALA A 193 24.40 -0.67 43.21
N GLN A 194 24.99 -1.43 42.30
CA GLN A 194 26.02 -0.98 41.37
C GLN A 194 25.90 -1.72 40.03
N GLY A 195 26.54 -1.18 39.00
CA GLY A 195 26.54 -1.73 37.65
C GLY A 195 25.50 -1.07 36.76
N GLN A 196 25.39 -1.56 35.52
CA GLN A 196 24.64 -0.89 34.47
C GLN A 196 23.57 -1.80 33.85
N ILE A 197 22.64 -1.20 33.13
CA ILE A 197 21.70 -1.86 32.24
C ILE A 197 21.74 -1.21 30.85
N THR A 198 21.77 -2.04 29.80
CA THR A 198 21.65 -1.59 28.42
C THR A 198 20.18 -1.56 28.04
N CYS A 199 19.66 -0.42 27.60
CA CYS A 199 18.30 -0.32 27.08
C CYS A 199 18.10 -1.23 25.85
N PRO A 200 16.95 -1.93 25.68
CA PRO A 200 16.72 -2.81 24.53
C PRO A 200 16.90 -2.13 23.17
N GLN A 201 17.12 -2.92 22.11
CA GLN A 201 17.27 -2.41 20.75
C GLN A 201 15.90 -2.24 20.07
N ASP A 202 15.10 -3.29 20.10
CA ASP A 202 13.84 -3.39 19.36
C ASP A 202 12.67 -3.28 20.35
N TYR A 203 12.24 -2.04 20.62
CA TYR A 203 11.17 -1.78 21.59
C TYR A 203 9.84 -2.35 21.12
N GLU A 204 9.57 -2.31 19.81
CA GLU A 204 8.37 -2.89 19.22
C GLU A 204 8.30 -4.39 19.52
N ARG A 205 9.36 -5.15 19.22
CA ARG A 205 9.44 -6.58 19.57
C ARG A 205 9.40 -6.82 21.07
N PHE A 206 10.15 -6.04 21.85
CA PHE A 206 10.26 -6.21 23.30
C PHE A 206 8.90 -6.04 24.00
N CYS A 207 8.11 -5.03 23.59
CA CYS A 207 6.85 -4.68 24.23
C CYS A 207 5.62 -5.40 23.66
N ASN A 208 5.63 -5.79 22.38
CA ASN A 208 4.49 -6.41 21.71
C ASN A 208 4.53 -7.95 21.72
N TYR A 209 5.04 -8.56 22.79
CA TYR A 209 4.90 -10.00 23.02
C TYR A 209 3.45 -10.35 23.42
N THR A 210 3.06 -11.62 23.31
CA THR A 210 1.83 -12.12 23.92
C THR A 210 2.10 -12.38 25.40
N PRO A 211 1.44 -11.71 26.35
CA PRO A 211 1.65 -12.03 27.76
C PRO A 211 1.08 -13.42 28.09
N MET A 212 1.78 -14.17 28.93
CA MET A 212 1.21 -15.38 29.52
C MET A 212 0.00 -15.01 30.37
N CYS A 213 -1.06 -15.84 30.35
CA CYS A 213 -2.21 -15.57 31.19
C CYS A 213 -1.84 -15.63 32.69
N PRO A 214 -2.23 -14.63 33.50
CA PRO A 214 -2.02 -14.63 34.93
C PRO A 214 -2.47 -15.94 35.59
N ASN A 215 -1.62 -16.51 36.45
CA ASN A 215 -1.81 -17.77 37.17
C ASN A 215 -2.38 -18.94 36.32
N PHE A 216 -2.12 -18.97 35.01
CA PHE A 216 -2.69 -19.95 34.07
C PHE A 216 -4.24 -20.00 34.11
N CYS A 217 -4.88 -18.85 34.33
CA CYS A 217 -6.32 -18.72 34.56
C CYS A 217 -6.84 -19.57 35.72
N SER A 218 -5.99 -19.82 36.74
CA SER A 218 -6.27 -20.59 37.97
C SER A 218 -6.88 -21.97 37.73
N GLU A 219 -6.68 -22.56 36.54
CA GLU A 219 -7.37 -23.77 36.06
C GLU A 219 -8.92 -23.63 35.98
N LYS A 220 -9.44 -22.41 36.11
CA LYS A 220 -10.87 -22.02 36.04
C LYS A 220 -11.22 -21.23 34.78
N GLY A 221 -10.34 -21.23 33.79
CA GLY A 221 -10.56 -20.54 32.53
C GLY A 221 -9.67 -21.05 31.39
N VAL A 222 -9.89 -20.51 30.20
CA VAL A 222 -9.07 -20.77 29.01
C VAL A 222 -8.25 -19.53 28.68
N CYS A 223 -6.95 -19.70 28.48
CA CYS A 223 -6.06 -18.61 28.08
C CYS A 223 -6.19 -18.32 26.57
N VAL A 224 -6.48 -17.06 26.21
CA VAL A 224 -6.51 -16.58 24.83
C VAL A 224 -5.77 -15.25 24.73
N ASN A 225 -4.59 -15.24 24.08
CA ASN A 225 -3.76 -14.04 23.90
C ASN A 225 -3.50 -13.23 25.18
N GLY A 226 -3.23 -13.94 26.29
CA GLY A 226 -2.96 -13.33 27.61
C GLY A 226 -4.19 -12.85 28.37
N LEU A 227 -5.39 -13.00 27.80
CA LEU A 227 -6.67 -12.79 28.47
C LEU A 227 -7.26 -14.14 28.89
N CYS A 228 -7.71 -14.25 30.13
CA CYS A 228 -8.48 -15.40 30.58
C CYS A 228 -9.94 -15.31 30.14
N ILE A 229 -10.50 -16.43 29.68
CA ILE A 229 -11.94 -16.62 29.50
C ILE A 229 -12.40 -17.52 30.64
N CYS A 230 -13.09 -16.95 31.63
CA CYS A 230 -13.43 -17.67 32.86
C CYS A 230 -14.65 -18.59 32.67
N GLN A 231 -14.66 -19.69 33.42
CA GLN A 231 -15.82 -20.57 33.57
C GLN A 231 -16.93 -19.85 34.36
N ASP A 232 -18.18 -20.27 34.17
CA ASP A 232 -19.32 -19.73 34.90
C ASP A 232 -19.11 -19.88 36.42
N GLY A 233 -19.37 -18.80 37.17
CA GLY A 233 -19.12 -18.73 38.62
C GLY A 233 -17.71 -18.30 39.01
N PHE A 234 -16.81 -18.03 38.05
CA PHE A 234 -15.46 -17.52 38.31
C PHE A 234 -15.18 -16.22 37.54
N GLY A 235 -14.31 -15.37 38.09
CA GLY A 235 -13.91 -14.11 37.47
C GLY A 235 -12.60 -13.56 38.03
N GLY A 236 -12.23 -12.36 37.54
CA GLY A 236 -10.93 -11.76 37.82
C GLY A 236 -9.95 -12.04 36.68
N VAL A 237 -8.85 -11.28 36.63
CA VAL A 237 -7.88 -11.33 35.50
C VAL A 237 -7.21 -12.70 35.32
N ASP A 238 -7.31 -13.57 36.33
CA ASP A 238 -6.81 -14.95 36.37
C ASP A 238 -7.89 -15.98 36.74
N CYS A 239 -9.17 -15.61 36.75
CA CYS A 239 -10.30 -16.46 37.18
C CYS A 239 -10.22 -17.02 38.62
N SER A 240 -9.41 -16.43 39.51
CA SER A 240 -9.26 -16.90 40.90
C SER A 240 -10.44 -16.58 41.82
N ILE A 241 -11.30 -15.62 41.45
CA ILE A 241 -12.38 -15.12 42.31
C ILE A 241 -13.67 -15.88 41.99
N GLU A 242 -14.20 -16.63 42.95
CA GLU A 242 -15.57 -17.16 42.88
C GLU A 242 -16.57 -15.98 42.87
N CYS A 243 -17.30 -15.84 41.77
CA CYS A 243 -18.24 -14.74 41.56
C CYS A 243 -19.36 -15.14 40.59
N SER A 244 -20.61 -14.99 41.04
CA SER A 244 -21.79 -15.22 40.19
C SER A 244 -22.21 -13.99 39.36
N GLY A 245 -21.65 -12.82 39.68
CA GLY A 245 -21.87 -11.55 38.99
C GLY A 245 -20.66 -11.13 38.14
N VAL A 246 -20.10 -9.96 38.45
CA VAL A 246 -18.93 -9.39 37.77
C VAL A 246 -17.86 -9.00 38.79
N VAL A 247 -16.59 -8.99 38.37
CA VAL A 247 -15.49 -8.51 39.22
C VAL A 247 -15.16 -7.06 38.87
N ASP A 248 -15.25 -6.16 39.86
CA ASP A 248 -14.72 -4.80 39.74
C ASP A 248 -13.71 -4.51 40.86
N ASN A 249 -12.56 -3.94 40.50
CA ASN A 249 -11.44 -3.67 41.42
C ASN A 249 -11.13 -4.84 42.38
N GLU A 250 -10.98 -6.05 41.83
CA GLU A 250 -10.69 -7.31 42.57
C GLU A 250 -11.80 -7.77 43.54
N THR A 251 -12.98 -7.15 43.52
CA THR A 251 -14.14 -7.55 44.34
C THR A 251 -15.28 -8.10 43.49
N CYS A 252 -15.95 -9.16 43.95
CA CYS A 252 -17.17 -9.65 43.32
C CYS A 252 -18.33 -8.69 43.60
N VAL A 253 -19.02 -8.28 42.54
CA VAL A 253 -20.18 -7.39 42.55
C VAL A 253 -21.37 -8.13 41.96
N GLU A 254 -22.44 -8.24 42.74
CA GLU A 254 -23.72 -8.79 42.28
C GLU A 254 -24.40 -7.78 41.33
N GLY A 255 -24.61 -8.18 40.08
CA GLY A 255 -25.27 -7.37 39.05
C GLY A 255 -24.35 -6.96 37.88
N PRO A 256 -24.75 -5.96 37.09
CA PRO A 256 -23.99 -5.51 35.92
C PRO A 256 -22.80 -4.61 36.30
N CYS A 257 -21.86 -4.44 35.37
CA CYS A 257 -20.73 -3.54 35.56
C CYS A 257 -21.16 -2.08 35.83
N PRO A 258 -20.37 -1.30 36.60
CA PRO A 258 -20.60 0.12 36.82
C PRO A 258 -20.68 0.93 35.52
N GLN A 259 -21.37 2.07 35.56
CA GLN A 259 -21.58 2.92 34.40
C GLN A 259 -20.25 3.31 33.71
N GLY A 260 -20.18 3.09 32.40
CA GLY A 260 -18.97 3.36 31.60
C GLY A 260 -17.94 2.22 31.58
N LYS A 261 -18.21 1.10 32.26
CA LYS A 261 -17.45 -0.15 32.14
C LYS A 261 -18.27 -1.22 31.40
N PHE A 262 -17.58 -2.21 30.86
CA PHE A 262 -18.13 -3.37 30.17
C PHE A 262 -17.61 -4.65 30.81
N GLN A 263 -18.48 -5.67 30.94
CA GLN A 263 -18.11 -7.03 31.33
C GLN A 263 -17.28 -7.67 30.21
N ASN A 264 -16.05 -8.05 30.56
CA ASN A 264 -15.11 -8.76 29.69
C ASN A 264 -15.22 -10.29 29.81
N PRO A 265 -14.56 -11.07 28.92
CA PRO A 265 -14.50 -12.53 29.01
C PRO A 265 -13.88 -13.10 30.31
N ASP A 266 -13.07 -12.32 31.03
CA ASP A 266 -12.53 -12.65 32.37
C ASP A 266 -13.50 -12.27 33.51
N ASN A 267 -14.76 -11.97 33.17
CA ASN A 267 -15.80 -11.41 34.02
C ASN A 267 -15.42 -10.10 34.75
N THR A 268 -14.34 -9.41 34.34
CA THR A 268 -13.96 -8.12 34.92
C THR A 268 -14.62 -6.93 34.22
N CYS A 269 -14.87 -5.87 34.98
CA CYS A 269 -15.36 -4.60 34.45
C CYS A 269 -14.22 -3.68 34.01
N LYS A 270 -14.06 -3.44 32.71
CA LYS A 270 -13.07 -2.47 32.16
C LYS A 270 -13.74 -1.45 31.23
N SER A 271 -13.08 -0.32 30.98
CA SER A 271 -13.61 0.79 30.17
C SER A 271 -13.53 0.60 28.65
N ASP A 272 -12.75 -0.36 28.17
CA ASP A 272 -12.68 -0.78 26.76
C ASP A 272 -12.74 -2.31 26.68
N CYS A 273 -13.17 -2.82 25.53
CA CYS A 273 -13.30 -4.24 25.23
C CYS A 273 -12.06 -4.79 24.49
N PRO A 274 -11.69 -6.07 24.69
CA PRO A 274 -10.54 -6.69 24.03
C PRO A 274 -10.72 -6.79 22.52
N PHE A 275 -9.61 -7.02 21.81
CA PHE A 275 -9.60 -7.28 20.37
C PHE A 275 -10.58 -8.40 20.00
N GLY A 276 -11.27 -8.24 18.86
CA GLY A 276 -12.35 -9.12 18.44
C GLY A 276 -13.71 -8.84 19.08
N SER A 277 -13.83 -7.83 19.95
CA SER A 277 -15.11 -7.46 20.60
C SER A 277 -15.35 -5.95 20.64
N PHE A 278 -16.60 -5.56 20.91
CA PHE A 278 -17.05 -4.17 21.09
C PHE A 278 -18.03 -4.06 22.26
N GLY A 279 -18.11 -2.89 22.88
CA GLY A 279 -18.99 -2.64 24.02
C GLY A 279 -20.45 -2.41 23.60
N ARG A 280 -21.39 -3.18 24.18
CA ARG A 280 -22.83 -2.99 24.02
C ARG A 280 -23.56 -3.33 25.33
N ALA A 281 -24.49 -2.48 25.75
CA ALA A 281 -25.34 -2.70 26.93
C ALA A 281 -24.58 -3.12 28.22
N GLY A 282 -23.35 -2.62 28.43
CA GLY A 282 -22.53 -2.96 29.60
C GLY A 282 -21.76 -4.28 29.51
N LYS A 283 -21.73 -4.93 28.33
CA LYS A 283 -20.97 -6.16 28.06
C LYS A 283 -20.14 -6.03 26.78
N CYS A 284 -19.07 -6.80 26.66
CA CYS A 284 -18.34 -6.94 25.40
C CYS A 284 -18.98 -8.04 24.54
N GLU A 285 -19.48 -7.67 23.35
CA GLU A 285 -20.04 -8.57 22.33
C GLU A 285 -19.00 -8.81 21.20
N PRO A 286 -18.97 -9.99 20.57
CA PRO A 286 -18.02 -10.28 19.49
C PRO A 286 -18.28 -9.44 18.24
N CYS A 287 -17.19 -9.07 17.55
CA CYS A 287 -17.24 -8.47 16.21
C CYS A 287 -17.65 -9.49 15.14
N ASP A 288 -17.91 -9.01 13.92
CA ASP A 288 -17.88 -9.88 12.74
C ASP A 288 -16.52 -10.60 12.62
N ASN A 289 -16.54 -11.86 12.17
CA ASN A 289 -15.38 -12.74 12.06
C ASN A 289 -14.28 -12.23 11.10
N ASN A 290 -14.45 -11.11 10.41
CA ASN A 290 -13.43 -10.48 9.58
C ASN A 290 -12.79 -9.24 10.24
N CYS A 291 -13.35 -8.73 11.35
CA CYS A 291 -12.80 -7.61 12.09
C CYS A 291 -11.86 -8.09 13.23
N SER A 292 -10.77 -7.37 13.47
CA SER A 292 -9.98 -7.47 14.72
C SER A 292 -10.31 -6.35 15.71
N ARG A 293 -10.88 -5.22 15.25
CA ARG A 293 -11.65 -4.26 16.07
C ARG A 293 -12.88 -3.79 15.28
N CYS A 294 -13.96 -3.49 15.98
CA CYS A 294 -15.20 -3.01 15.40
C CYS A 294 -15.92 -2.00 16.32
N LYS A 295 -16.95 -1.33 15.79
CA LYS A 295 -17.92 -0.50 16.56
C LYS A 295 -19.29 -1.17 16.71
N GLY A 296 -19.45 -2.39 16.22
CA GLY A 296 -20.71 -3.12 16.15
C GLY A 296 -20.53 -4.47 15.46
N PRO A 297 -21.57 -5.33 15.47
CA PRO A 297 -21.45 -6.72 15.06
C PRO A 297 -21.47 -6.92 13.54
N SER A 298 -21.69 -5.86 12.74
CA SER A 298 -21.74 -5.96 11.28
C SER A 298 -20.34 -5.94 10.65
N ALA A 299 -20.15 -6.72 9.59
CA ALA A 299 -18.98 -6.67 8.70
C ALA A 299 -18.67 -5.28 8.11
N LYS A 300 -19.62 -4.33 8.14
CA LYS A 300 -19.45 -2.91 7.73
C LYS A 300 -19.14 -1.95 8.88
N GLN A 301 -18.88 -2.48 10.08
CA GLN A 301 -18.55 -1.71 11.29
C GLN A 301 -17.15 -2.06 11.81
N CYS A 302 -16.30 -2.68 10.98
CA CYS A 302 -14.89 -2.92 11.31
C CYS A 302 -14.13 -1.59 11.39
N THR A 303 -13.23 -1.48 12.36
CA THR A 303 -12.23 -0.40 12.47
C THR A 303 -10.80 -0.91 12.33
N LYS A 304 -10.60 -2.22 12.40
CA LYS A 304 -9.37 -2.92 12.01
C LYS A 304 -9.73 -4.32 11.53
N CYS A 305 -9.03 -4.83 10.52
CA CYS A 305 -9.29 -6.15 9.96
C CYS A 305 -8.48 -7.27 10.60
N GLN A 306 -8.96 -8.48 10.41
CA GLN A 306 -8.18 -9.70 10.55
C GLN A 306 -7.10 -9.79 9.44
N PHE A 307 -6.18 -10.74 9.57
CA PHE A 307 -5.03 -10.89 8.69
C PHE A 307 -5.42 -11.20 7.23
N MET A 308 -4.55 -10.79 6.30
CA MET A 308 -4.79 -10.81 4.84
C MET A 308 -6.10 -10.15 4.39
N LYS A 309 -6.74 -9.36 5.26
CA LYS A 309 -7.85 -8.48 4.89
C LYS A 309 -7.46 -7.04 5.11
N LEU A 310 -7.88 -6.21 4.16
CA LEU A 310 -7.61 -4.79 4.12
C LEU A 310 -8.88 -4.04 4.49
N LEU A 311 -8.74 -3.01 5.31
CA LEU A 311 -9.86 -2.16 5.67
C LEU A 311 -10.17 -1.18 4.53
N GLN A 312 -11.36 -1.29 3.95
CA GLN A 312 -11.91 -0.34 2.98
C GLN A 312 -13.26 0.15 3.48
N GLU A 313 -13.40 1.46 3.72
CA GLU A 313 -14.68 2.10 4.07
C GLU A 313 -15.43 1.46 5.27
N ASN A 314 -14.70 0.98 6.28
CA ASN A 314 -15.17 0.23 7.47
C ASN A 314 -15.57 -1.24 7.23
N GLN A 315 -15.28 -1.79 6.05
CA GLN A 315 -15.47 -3.21 5.73
C GLN A 315 -14.10 -3.87 5.45
N CYS A 316 -13.97 -5.14 5.83
CA CYS A 316 -12.77 -5.93 5.56
C CYS A 316 -12.90 -6.71 4.25
N VAL A 317 -12.04 -6.39 3.30
CA VAL A 317 -12.00 -6.96 1.95
C VAL A 317 -10.70 -7.74 1.73
N ASN A 318 -10.71 -8.72 0.83
CA ASN A 318 -9.50 -9.49 0.48
C ASN A 318 -8.63 -8.71 -0.52
N GLU A 319 -9.27 -7.98 -1.44
CA GLU A 319 -8.65 -7.16 -2.49
C GLU A 319 -9.28 -5.77 -2.43
N CYS A 320 -8.49 -4.73 -2.73
CA CYS A 320 -8.98 -3.36 -2.78
C CYS A 320 -9.73 -3.08 -4.09
N ASP A 321 -10.67 -2.14 -4.05
CA ASP A 321 -11.36 -1.68 -5.26
C ASP A 321 -10.47 -0.71 -6.04
N GLU A 322 -9.51 -1.27 -6.79
CA GLU A 322 -8.57 -0.52 -7.63
C GLU A 322 -9.29 0.31 -8.69
N LYS A 323 -10.46 -0.13 -9.17
CA LYS A 323 -11.30 0.62 -10.13
C LYS A 323 -11.88 1.89 -9.52
N ARG A 324 -12.15 1.90 -8.21
CA ARG A 324 -12.49 3.11 -7.45
C ARG A 324 -11.28 3.93 -7.02
N GLY A 325 -10.05 3.51 -7.32
CA GLY A 325 -8.82 4.22 -7.00
C GLY A 325 -8.24 3.91 -5.62
N PHE A 326 -8.61 2.78 -5.02
CA PHE A 326 -7.95 2.25 -3.84
C PHE A 326 -6.72 1.41 -4.19
N SER A 327 -5.73 1.34 -3.30
CA SER A 327 -4.56 0.48 -3.47
C SER A 327 -4.20 -0.20 -2.14
N PRO A 328 -3.73 -1.47 -2.16
CA PRO A 328 -3.43 -2.19 -0.94
C PRO A 328 -2.17 -1.65 -0.24
N ASN A 329 -2.33 -1.17 1.00
CA ASN A 329 -1.21 -0.99 1.92
C ASN A 329 -1.23 -2.12 2.96
N PHE A 330 -0.36 -3.11 2.74
CA PHE A 330 -0.24 -4.29 3.61
C PHE A 330 0.43 -3.98 4.96
N ASP A 331 1.25 -2.94 5.07
CA ASP A 331 1.91 -2.55 6.33
C ASP A 331 0.91 -1.94 7.33
N SER A 332 -0.03 -1.12 6.84
CA SER A 332 -1.10 -0.53 7.65
C SER A 332 -2.38 -1.38 7.70
N GLY A 333 -2.53 -2.34 6.77
CA GLY A 333 -3.70 -3.22 6.68
C GLY A 333 -4.95 -2.52 6.15
N VAL A 334 -4.79 -1.51 5.29
CA VAL A 334 -5.90 -0.72 4.73
C VAL A 334 -5.82 -0.62 3.20
N CYS A 335 -6.98 -0.39 2.58
CA CYS A 335 -7.05 0.07 1.21
C CYS A 335 -6.90 1.59 1.21
N GLU A 336 -5.74 2.09 0.79
CA GLU A 336 -5.47 3.53 0.70
C GLU A 336 -6.15 4.11 -0.53
N TYR A 337 -6.98 5.14 -0.35
CA TYR A 337 -7.52 5.91 -1.46
C TYR A 337 -6.42 6.79 -2.04
N LEU A 338 -5.96 6.46 -3.25
CA LEU A 338 -4.83 7.14 -3.88
C LEU A 338 -5.25 8.45 -4.56
N LEU A 339 -6.47 8.51 -5.07
CA LEU A 339 -6.94 9.64 -5.87
C LEU A 339 -7.05 10.93 -5.05
N SER A 340 -6.54 12.03 -5.61
CA SER A 340 -6.65 13.37 -5.03
C SER A 340 -7.19 14.38 -6.04
N ASN A 341 -7.89 15.39 -5.54
CA ASN A 341 -8.26 16.60 -6.29
C ASN A 341 -7.25 17.75 -6.10
N ILE A 342 -6.26 17.60 -5.20
CA ILE A 342 -5.17 18.56 -4.99
C ILE A 342 -4.01 18.13 -5.90
N CYS A 343 -4.00 18.61 -7.14
CA CYS A 343 -3.08 18.14 -8.18
C CYS A 343 -2.14 19.23 -8.69
N LYS A 344 -0.96 18.82 -9.16
CA LYS A 344 -0.06 19.69 -9.91
C LYS A 344 -0.52 19.71 -11.39
N GLY A 345 -0.29 20.84 -12.06
CA GLY A 345 -0.62 21.01 -13.48
C GLY A 345 -2.12 20.94 -13.78
N ASN A 346 -2.48 20.25 -14.85
CA ASN A 346 -3.81 20.33 -15.47
C ASN A 346 -4.74 19.16 -15.10
N CYS A 347 -4.34 18.29 -14.16
CA CYS A 347 -5.21 17.22 -13.66
C CYS A 347 -6.40 17.79 -12.87
N LYS A 348 -7.59 17.21 -13.07
CA LYS A 348 -8.77 17.37 -12.19
C LYS A 348 -8.77 16.34 -11.06
N ILE A 349 -8.30 15.13 -11.35
CA ILE A 349 -7.98 14.07 -10.38
C ILE A 349 -6.60 13.51 -10.73
N CYS A 350 -5.78 13.20 -9.73
CA CYS A 350 -4.42 12.68 -9.87
C CYS A 350 -4.15 11.52 -8.88
N LEU A 351 -3.12 10.71 -9.18
CA LEU A 351 -2.82 9.45 -8.46
C LEU A 351 -2.29 9.62 -7.04
N LYS A 352 -1.79 10.80 -6.63
CA LYS A 352 -1.59 11.23 -5.23
C LYS A 352 -1.62 12.76 -5.17
N SER A 353 -1.85 13.32 -3.98
CA SER A 353 -1.79 14.77 -3.75
C SER A 353 -0.48 15.39 -4.23
N ASN A 354 -0.56 16.56 -4.86
CA ASN A 354 0.52 17.34 -5.47
C ASN A 354 1.31 16.65 -6.60
N GLN A 355 0.83 15.53 -7.16
CA GLN A 355 1.43 14.92 -8.34
C GLN A 355 0.83 15.47 -9.65
N ASN A 356 1.59 15.28 -10.75
CA ASN A 356 1.18 15.60 -12.13
C ASN A 356 0.84 14.33 -12.94
N LEU A 357 0.65 13.19 -12.25
CA LEU A 357 0.13 11.95 -12.82
C LEU A 357 -1.39 11.99 -12.70
N CYS A 358 -2.02 12.42 -13.79
CA CYS A 358 -3.45 12.62 -13.88
C CYS A 358 -4.21 11.30 -14.06
N VAL A 359 -5.49 11.33 -13.67
CA VAL A 359 -6.50 10.30 -13.93
C VAL A 359 -7.69 10.89 -14.68
N THR A 360 -8.00 12.18 -14.44
CA THR A 360 -8.90 12.97 -15.28
C THR A 360 -8.36 14.39 -15.44
N CYS A 361 -8.74 15.06 -16.52
CA CYS A 361 -8.27 16.40 -16.86
C CYS A 361 -9.25 17.50 -16.47
N LYS A 362 -8.71 18.71 -16.22
CA LYS A 362 -9.50 19.95 -16.19
C LYS A 362 -10.07 20.21 -17.58
N GLU A 363 -11.22 20.89 -17.66
CA GLU A 363 -11.83 21.29 -18.93
C GLU A 363 -10.83 22.05 -19.82
N GLY A 364 -10.84 21.76 -21.12
CA GLY A 364 -9.90 22.33 -22.10
C GLY A 364 -8.53 21.64 -22.19
N PHE A 365 -8.30 20.56 -21.44
CA PHE A 365 -7.08 19.73 -21.54
C PHE A 365 -7.42 18.27 -21.83
N TYR A 366 -6.58 17.60 -22.61
CA TYR A 366 -6.78 16.23 -23.09
C TYR A 366 -5.83 15.25 -22.40
N PHE A 367 -6.34 14.07 -22.03
CA PHE A 367 -5.54 13.05 -21.34
C PHE A 367 -4.67 12.25 -22.30
N ASN A 368 -3.39 12.09 -21.95
CA ASN A 368 -2.44 11.27 -22.69
C ASN A 368 -2.12 9.99 -21.90
N ASP A 369 -2.67 8.86 -22.33
CA ASP A 369 -2.48 7.53 -21.72
C ASP A 369 -1.00 7.12 -21.63
N ASN A 370 -0.13 7.60 -22.53
CA ASN A 370 1.27 7.17 -22.59
C ASN A 370 2.12 7.68 -21.43
N ASN A 371 1.70 8.76 -20.75
CA ASN A 371 2.45 9.37 -19.65
C ASN A 371 1.57 9.88 -18.49
N ASN A 372 0.26 9.61 -18.53
CA ASN A 372 -0.74 10.06 -17.57
C ASN A 372 -0.74 11.58 -17.36
N GLN A 373 -0.60 12.39 -18.42
CA GLN A 373 -0.62 13.86 -18.32
C GLN A 373 -1.80 14.48 -19.07
N CYS A 374 -2.24 15.64 -18.59
CA CYS A 374 -3.25 16.47 -19.22
C CYS A 374 -2.58 17.60 -20.03
N LEU A 375 -2.66 17.49 -21.35
CA LEU A 375 -2.00 18.39 -22.31
C LEU A 375 -3.01 19.36 -22.92
N SER A 376 -2.55 20.53 -23.35
CA SER A 376 -3.40 21.49 -24.09
C SER A 376 -3.54 21.12 -25.57
N GLU A 377 -2.54 20.43 -26.12
CA GLU A 377 -2.46 19.92 -27.49
C GLU A 377 -1.87 18.52 -27.44
N CYS A 378 -2.33 17.62 -28.30
CA CYS A 378 -1.91 16.22 -28.33
C CYS A 378 -0.58 16.05 -29.09
N PRO A 379 0.25 15.06 -28.72
CA PRO A 379 1.52 14.81 -29.40
C PRO A 379 1.30 14.29 -30.84
N ASN A 380 2.28 14.53 -31.72
CA ASN A 380 2.27 14.02 -33.10
C ASN A 380 1.88 12.54 -33.18
N GLY A 381 0.91 12.22 -34.05
CA GLY A 381 0.34 10.87 -34.15
C GLY A 381 -0.97 10.68 -33.37
N PHE A 382 -1.45 11.70 -32.66
CA PHE A 382 -2.70 11.71 -31.90
C PHE A 382 -3.56 12.94 -32.25
N PHE A 383 -4.85 12.90 -31.95
CA PHE A 383 -5.79 14.02 -32.10
C PHE A 383 -6.61 14.24 -30.81
N GLU A 384 -7.10 15.46 -30.64
CA GLU A 384 -7.96 15.89 -29.54
C GLU A 384 -9.40 15.38 -29.71
N ASN A 385 -9.80 14.35 -28.96
CA ASN A 385 -11.20 13.93 -28.93
C ASN A 385 -11.97 14.73 -27.85
N GLN A 386 -12.93 15.57 -28.29
CA GLN A 386 -13.74 16.41 -27.40
C GLN A 386 -14.84 15.64 -26.65
N GLU A 387 -15.28 14.48 -27.14
CA GLU A 387 -16.30 13.66 -26.47
C GLU A 387 -15.70 12.84 -25.32
N THR A 388 -14.49 12.28 -25.52
CA THR A 388 -13.80 11.45 -24.52
C THR A 388 -12.81 12.25 -23.66
N GLN A 389 -12.46 13.48 -24.08
CA GLN A 389 -11.45 14.33 -23.47
C GLN A 389 -10.04 13.70 -23.44
N ASN A 390 -9.73 12.84 -24.42
CA ASN A 390 -8.48 12.09 -24.53
C ASN A 390 -7.72 12.44 -25.82
N CYS A 391 -6.40 12.22 -25.79
CA CYS A 391 -5.55 12.17 -26.98
C CYS A 391 -5.64 10.79 -27.61
N GLU A 392 -6.42 10.66 -28.68
CA GLU A 392 -6.65 9.39 -29.37
C GLU A 392 -5.70 9.24 -30.57
N LYS A 393 -5.21 8.02 -30.80
CA LYS A 393 -4.22 7.76 -31.85
C LYS A 393 -4.84 7.93 -33.24
N LEU A 394 -4.11 8.60 -34.15
CA LEU A 394 -4.50 8.73 -35.54
C LEU A 394 -4.59 7.35 -36.22
N SER A 395 -5.63 7.20 -37.06
CA SER A 395 -5.85 6.06 -37.95
C SER A 395 -4.66 5.84 -38.89
N GLN A 396 -4.41 4.59 -39.25
CA GLN A 396 -3.23 4.21 -40.02
C GLN A 396 -3.12 5.01 -41.33
N GLY A 397 -1.96 5.64 -41.55
CA GLY A 397 -1.70 6.45 -42.74
C GLY A 397 -2.36 7.82 -42.77
N CYS A 398 -3.00 8.25 -41.68
CA CYS A 398 -3.58 9.57 -41.54
C CYS A 398 -2.64 10.54 -40.81
N LEU A 399 -2.49 11.76 -41.34
CA LEU A 399 -1.73 12.86 -40.73
C LEU A 399 -2.61 13.79 -39.90
N GLN A 400 -3.92 13.87 -40.19
CA GLN A 400 -4.88 14.69 -39.44
C GLN A 400 -6.30 14.10 -39.51
N GLN A 401 -6.93 13.88 -38.34
CA GLN A 401 -8.32 13.41 -38.23
C GLN A 401 -9.24 14.49 -37.66
N ASN A 402 -10.50 14.48 -38.11
CA ASN A 402 -11.56 15.32 -37.56
C ASN A 402 -12.48 14.54 -36.59
N ASN A 403 -12.47 13.20 -36.65
CA ASN A 403 -13.13 12.28 -35.73
C ASN A 403 -12.47 10.90 -35.84
N SER A 404 -12.82 9.96 -34.95
CA SER A 404 -12.19 8.63 -34.87
C SER A 404 -12.20 7.81 -36.17
N ASN A 405 -13.15 8.03 -37.08
CA ASN A 405 -13.38 7.19 -38.25
C ASN A 405 -13.09 7.86 -39.61
N THR A 406 -12.71 9.15 -39.63
CA THR A 406 -12.40 9.88 -40.87
C THR A 406 -11.10 10.68 -40.75
N CYS A 407 -10.44 10.85 -41.89
CA CYS A 407 -9.19 11.57 -42.06
C CYS A 407 -9.38 12.75 -43.02
N SER A 408 -8.75 13.90 -42.73
CA SER A 408 -8.71 15.05 -43.64
C SER A 408 -7.47 15.03 -44.56
N GLN A 409 -6.37 14.44 -44.11
CA GLN A 409 -5.10 14.41 -44.85
C GLN A 409 -4.33 13.11 -44.61
N CYS A 410 -4.03 12.36 -45.68
CA CYS A 410 -3.24 11.13 -45.61
C CYS A 410 -1.73 11.38 -45.77
N ASP A 411 -0.92 10.45 -45.26
CA ASP A 411 0.53 10.43 -45.44
C ASP A 411 0.89 9.94 -46.85
N THR A 412 0.85 10.87 -47.79
CA THR A 412 1.17 10.62 -49.20
C THR A 412 2.63 10.20 -49.42
N THR A 413 3.54 10.61 -48.52
CA THR A 413 4.98 10.27 -48.53
C THR A 413 5.19 8.77 -48.34
N ASN A 414 4.43 8.16 -47.44
CA ASN A 414 4.41 6.70 -47.21
C ASN A 414 3.37 5.97 -48.08
N GLY A 415 2.90 6.59 -49.16
CA GLY A 415 2.03 5.97 -50.16
C GLY A 415 0.53 5.94 -49.82
N PHE A 416 0.10 6.51 -48.69
CA PHE A 416 -1.32 6.53 -48.35
C PHE A 416 -2.08 7.57 -49.18
N ARG A 417 -3.34 7.26 -49.48
CA ARG A 417 -4.27 8.08 -50.27
C ARG A 417 -5.65 8.09 -49.64
N LEU A 418 -6.39 9.18 -49.84
CA LEU A 418 -7.72 9.38 -49.26
C LEU A 418 -8.78 8.71 -50.12
N THR A 419 -9.56 7.81 -49.52
CA THR A 419 -10.69 7.11 -50.16
C THR A 419 -11.96 7.97 -50.18
N LEU A 420 -12.97 7.52 -50.93
CA LEU A 420 -14.28 8.20 -50.98
C LEU A 420 -15.03 8.21 -49.63
N ASP A 421 -14.74 7.29 -48.71
CA ASP A 421 -15.26 7.29 -47.33
C ASP A 421 -14.38 8.05 -46.33
N ASN A 422 -13.49 8.92 -46.83
CA ASN A 422 -12.54 9.74 -46.06
C ASN A 422 -11.63 8.91 -45.14
N LYS A 423 -11.11 7.77 -45.60
CA LYS A 423 -10.09 6.99 -44.89
C LYS A 423 -8.78 6.95 -45.68
N CYS A 424 -7.69 6.64 -45.00
CA CYS A 424 -6.40 6.47 -45.65
C CYS A 424 -6.14 4.99 -45.94
N THR A 425 -5.77 4.70 -47.19
CA THR A 425 -5.35 3.35 -47.61
C THR A 425 -4.18 3.43 -48.59
N LEU A 426 -3.53 2.30 -48.84
CA LEU A 426 -2.51 2.16 -49.88
C LEU A 426 -3.22 1.80 -51.20
N CYS A 427 -3.46 2.79 -52.05
CA CYS A 427 -3.98 2.54 -53.40
C CYS A 427 -2.93 1.83 -54.26
N GLN A 428 -3.37 1.06 -55.27
CA GLN A 428 -2.43 0.48 -56.22
C GLN A 428 -1.80 1.60 -57.08
N SER A 429 -0.46 1.65 -57.12
CA SER A 429 0.23 2.63 -57.98
C SER A 429 -0.15 2.42 -59.45
N PRO A 430 -0.41 3.48 -60.24
CA PRO A 430 -0.17 4.91 -59.95
C PRO A 430 -1.46 5.69 -59.62
N CYS A 431 -2.30 5.19 -58.71
CA CYS A 431 -3.57 5.83 -58.37
C CYS A 431 -3.51 6.74 -57.14
N SER A 432 -3.94 8.00 -57.30
CA SER A 432 -4.01 9.00 -56.22
C SER A 432 -5.32 8.98 -55.44
N GLN A 433 -6.37 8.36 -55.99
CA GLN A 433 -7.64 8.09 -55.29
C GLN A 433 -8.25 6.79 -55.82
N CYS A 434 -8.60 5.86 -54.94
CA CYS A 434 -9.12 4.53 -55.30
C CYS A 434 -10.42 4.16 -54.55
N ASP A 435 -11.11 3.11 -55.03
CA ASP A 435 -12.30 2.54 -54.39
C ASP A 435 -11.93 1.76 -53.11
N PRO A 436 -12.59 1.99 -51.96
CA PRO A 436 -12.33 1.25 -50.73
C PRO A 436 -12.44 -0.27 -50.87
N ASN A 437 -13.27 -0.75 -51.81
CA ASN A 437 -13.56 -2.17 -52.01
C ASN A 437 -12.69 -2.80 -53.11
N ASN A 438 -12.00 -1.99 -53.92
CA ASN A 438 -11.10 -2.46 -54.97
C ASN A 438 -10.00 -1.42 -55.25
N LEU A 439 -8.82 -1.66 -54.70
CA LEU A 439 -7.67 -0.75 -54.72
C LEU A 439 -7.07 -0.52 -56.13
N SER A 440 -7.48 -1.31 -57.12
CA SER A 440 -7.12 -1.16 -58.55
C SER A 440 -8.10 -0.27 -59.32
N ILE A 441 -9.31 -0.01 -58.78
CA ILE A 441 -10.28 0.92 -59.36
C ILE A 441 -9.96 2.32 -58.86
N CYS A 442 -9.72 3.23 -59.79
CA CYS A 442 -9.15 4.54 -59.52
C CYS A 442 -10.06 5.67 -60.03
N PHE A 443 -10.18 6.71 -59.22
CA PHE A 443 -10.89 7.94 -59.52
C PHE A 443 -9.94 9.07 -59.93
N ALA A 444 -8.67 8.98 -59.54
CA ALA A 444 -7.59 9.89 -59.95
C ALA A 444 -6.23 9.15 -59.98
N CYS A 445 -5.28 9.69 -60.74
CA CYS A 445 -3.92 9.16 -60.89
C CYS A 445 -2.88 10.08 -60.22
N ASP A 446 -1.71 9.55 -59.88
CA ASP A 446 -0.65 10.24 -59.11
C ASP A 446 0.15 11.29 -59.91
N ASP A 447 -0.03 11.39 -61.24
CA ASP A 447 0.67 12.37 -62.09
C ASP A 447 -0.08 12.61 -63.42
N ASP A 448 0.20 13.75 -64.07
CA ASP A 448 -0.30 14.13 -65.39
C ASP A 448 0.17 13.19 -66.52
N GLY A 449 1.16 12.32 -66.26
CA GLY A 449 1.59 11.25 -67.19
C GLY A 449 0.57 10.12 -67.39
N TYR A 450 -0.47 10.03 -66.54
CA TYR A 450 -1.47 8.97 -66.55
C TYR A 450 -2.89 9.50 -66.79
N TYR A 451 -3.81 8.62 -67.19
CA TYR A 451 -5.24 8.92 -67.25
C TYR A 451 -6.05 7.73 -66.74
N VAL A 452 -7.22 7.99 -66.16
CA VAL A 452 -8.17 6.95 -65.76
C VAL A 452 -8.88 6.43 -67.00
N ASP A 453 -8.75 5.14 -67.29
CA ASP A 453 -9.46 4.48 -68.38
C ASP A 453 -10.98 4.42 -68.09
N ASN A 454 -11.81 4.92 -69.01
CA ASN A 454 -13.26 4.99 -68.78
C ASN A 454 -13.98 3.63 -68.75
N GLN A 455 -13.34 2.54 -69.19
CA GLN A 455 -13.89 1.19 -69.19
C GLN A 455 -13.36 0.35 -68.03
N THR A 456 -12.04 0.35 -67.79
CA THR A 456 -11.42 -0.45 -66.71
C THR A 456 -11.28 0.30 -65.39
N ARG A 457 -11.38 1.64 -65.40
CA ARG A 457 -11.10 2.55 -64.27
C ARG A 457 -9.68 2.41 -63.68
N GLU A 458 -8.75 1.89 -64.44
CA GLU A 458 -7.33 1.81 -64.06
C GLU A 458 -6.57 3.03 -64.62
N CYS A 459 -5.50 3.44 -63.93
CA CYS A 459 -4.61 4.48 -64.42
C CYS A 459 -3.65 3.94 -65.50
N LYS A 460 -3.85 4.34 -66.75
CA LYS A 460 -3.01 3.96 -67.90
C LYS A 460 -2.04 5.09 -68.28
N ALA A 461 -0.81 4.72 -68.63
CA ALA A 461 0.20 5.67 -69.07
C ALA A 461 -0.19 6.28 -70.42
N LYS A 462 0.01 7.59 -70.58
CA LYS A 462 -0.15 8.28 -71.87
C LYS A 462 1.00 7.87 -72.80
N SER A 463 0.69 7.24 -73.92
CA SER A 463 1.69 6.80 -74.90
C SER A 463 2.28 7.98 -75.66
N SER A 464 3.61 8.04 -75.73
CA SER A 464 4.35 9.05 -76.50
C SER A 464 4.13 8.87 -78.01
N GLY A 465 3.08 9.50 -78.55
CA GLY A 465 2.70 9.35 -79.97
C GLY A 465 1.42 10.07 -80.41
N GLU A 466 0.61 10.61 -79.49
CA GLU A 466 -0.54 11.44 -79.84
C GLU A 466 -0.30 12.91 -79.45
N SER A 467 -0.77 13.84 -80.28
CA SER A 467 -0.48 15.27 -80.15
C SER A 467 -1.11 15.86 -78.89
N GLU A 468 -0.29 16.59 -78.12
CA GLU A 468 -0.66 17.19 -76.85
C GLU A 468 -1.62 18.38 -77.04
N ILE A 469 -2.93 18.13 -76.97
CA ILE A 469 -3.96 19.17 -76.98
C ILE A 469 -3.99 19.83 -75.60
N LYS A 470 -3.08 20.80 -75.39
CA LYS A 470 -3.06 21.64 -74.18
C LYS A 470 -4.23 22.62 -74.21
N CYS A 471 -5.00 22.64 -73.13
CA CYS A 471 -6.05 23.64 -72.94
C CYS A 471 -5.44 24.96 -72.45
N PRO A 472 -6.01 26.13 -72.80
CA PRO A 472 -5.46 27.42 -72.38
C PRO A 472 -5.46 27.60 -70.86
N ASP A 473 -4.41 28.25 -70.33
CA ASP A 473 -4.30 28.56 -68.91
C ASP A 473 -5.53 29.35 -68.40
N GLY A 474 -6.02 28.98 -67.21
CA GLY A 474 -7.27 29.51 -66.63
C GLY A 474 -8.55 28.77 -67.06
N CYS A 475 -8.46 27.75 -67.91
CA CYS A 475 -9.60 26.94 -68.33
C CYS A 475 -9.90 25.76 -67.38
N LYS A 476 -11.15 25.63 -66.93
CA LYS A 476 -11.65 24.52 -66.08
C LYS A 476 -12.18 23.31 -66.85
N LYS A 477 -12.59 23.48 -68.12
CA LYS A 477 -13.11 22.41 -68.99
C LYS A 477 -12.90 22.80 -70.44
N CYS A 478 -12.49 21.85 -71.28
CA CYS A 478 -12.16 22.08 -72.68
C CYS A 478 -12.61 20.90 -73.57
N SER A 479 -12.70 21.14 -74.87
CA SER A 479 -13.09 20.13 -75.87
C SER A 479 -11.92 19.21 -76.26
N GLN A 480 -12.22 18.11 -76.96
CA GLN A 480 -11.21 17.26 -77.62
C GLN A 480 -10.44 17.97 -78.76
N SER A 481 -10.76 19.24 -79.07
CA SER A 481 -10.03 20.09 -80.02
C SER A 481 -9.27 21.24 -79.34
N GLY A 482 -9.27 21.32 -77.99
CA GLY A 482 -8.51 22.32 -77.22
C GLY A 482 -9.25 23.64 -76.94
N GLU A 483 -10.52 23.77 -77.34
CA GLU A 483 -11.31 24.97 -77.09
C GLU A 483 -11.77 25.04 -75.63
N CYS A 484 -11.67 26.22 -75.01
CA CYS A 484 -12.08 26.40 -73.61
C CYS A 484 -13.60 26.54 -73.46
N LEU A 485 -14.22 25.58 -72.77
CA LEU A 485 -15.66 25.51 -72.51
C LEU A 485 -16.06 26.18 -71.18
N SER A 486 -15.10 26.51 -70.31
CA SER A 486 -15.33 27.29 -69.08
C SER A 486 -14.01 27.84 -68.53
N SER A 487 -13.88 29.16 -68.37
CA SER A 487 -12.71 29.80 -67.76
C SER A 487 -13.02 30.46 -66.41
N ARG A 488 -11.99 30.59 -65.57
CA ARG A 488 -11.92 31.56 -64.48
C ARG A 488 -10.68 32.42 -64.74
N PHE A 489 -10.80 33.75 -64.73
CA PHE A 489 -10.33 34.55 -63.59
C PHE A 489 -10.61 36.05 -63.76
N LEU A 490 -10.45 36.75 -62.64
CA LEU A 490 -10.57 38.20 -62.49
C LEU A 490 -9.43 38.94 -63.22
N LEU A 491 -9.73 40.16 -63.66
CA LEU A 491 -8.72 41.14 -64.06
C LEU A 491 -7.78 41.44 -62.88
N GLN A 492 -6.47 41.40 -63.12
CA GLN A 492 -5.46 42.04 -62.28
C GLN A 492 -4.66 43.07 -63.09
N ALA A 493 -4.18 44.11 -62.41
CA ALA A 493 -3.70 45.35 -63.00
C ALA A 493 -2.16 45.48 -63.00
N GLN A 494 -1.65 46.20 -64.00
CA GLN A 494 -0.39 46.96 -64.08
C GLN A 494 -0.47 47.77 -65.40
N GLY A 495 -0.05 49.03 -65.54
CA GLY A 495 0.48 50.04 -64.61
C GLY A 495 0.71 51.36 -65.39
N ASP A 496 0.93 52.47 -64.66
CA ASP A 496 1.42 53.78 -65.14
C ASP A 496 0.67 54.58 -66.23
N ASN A 497 -0.07 55.63 -65.81
CA ASN A 497 0.47 57.01 -65.88
C ASN A 497 -0.46 58.13 -65.31
N GLN A 498 0.18 59.07 -64.62
CA GLN A 498 -0.05 60.54 -64.61
C GLN A 498 -1.47 61.16 -64.43
N ILE A 499 -1.63 61.89 -63.31
CA ILE A 499 -2.19 63.26 -63.20
C ILE A 499 -3.59 63.56 -63.81
N THR A 500 -4.64 63.70 -62.97
CA THR A 500 -5.34 64.99 -62.69
C THR A 500 -6.58 64.86 -61.77
N ASN A 501 -6.82 65.95 -61.01
CA ASN A 501 -8.02 66.40 -60.29
C ASN A 501 -9.42 65.84 -60.69
N SER A 502 -10.32 65.70 -59.70
CA SER A 502 -11.46 66.63 -59.47
C SER A 502 -12.77 66.01 -58.89
N TYR A 503 -13.21 66.52 -57.73
CA TYR A 503 -14.59 66.82 -57.29
C TYR A 503 -15.73 65.76 -57.18
N GLN A 504 -16.18 65.59 -55.92
CA GLN A 504 -17.56 65.72 -55.37
C GLN A 504 -18.70 64.67 -55.53
N GLY A 505 -19.58 64.64 -54.50
CA GLY A 505 -20.88 63.94 -54.40
C GLY A 505 -20.81 62.61 -53.63
N LEU A 506 -21.14 62.43 -52.34
CA LEU A 506 -22.10 63.03 -51.39
C LEU A 506 -23.56 62.55 -51.56
N VAL A 507 -24.05 61.76 -50.57
CA VAL A 507 -25.40 61.66 -49.93
C VAL A 507 -25.68 60.19 -49.47
N ILE A 508 -25.49 59.84 -48.18
CA ILE A 508 -26.49 59.66 -47.07
C ILE A 508 -27.65 58.68 -47.40
N PHE A 509 -27.86 57.56 -46.69
CA PHE A 509 -28.93 57.29 -45.68
C PHE A 509 -29.01 55.74 -45.44
N THR A 510 -29.29 55.10 -44.28
CA THR A 510 -29.50 55.51 -42.86
C THR A 510 -29.08 54.37 -41.87
N ILE A 511 -29.64 54.35 -40.64
CA ILE A 511 -29.38 53.53 -39.43
C ILE A 511 -30.66 52.76 -39.01
N GLY A 512 -30.58 51.66 -38.24
CA GLY A 512 -31.72 51.02 -37.55
C GLY A 512 -31.36 50.18 -36.30
N TYR A 513 -31.95 50.52 -35.15
CA TYR A 513 -31.83 49.99 -33.76
C TYR A 513 -32.00 48.45 -33.60
N VAL A 514 -31.46 47.70 -32.61
CA VAL A 514 -31.29 47.84 -31.13
C VAL A 514 -32.53 47.47 -30.28
N LEU A 515 -32.44 46.32 -29.58
CA LEU A 515 -33.04 45.85 -28.29
C LEU A 515 -34.39 46.43 -27.77
N PHE A 516 -35.38 45.56 -27.49
CA PHE A 516 -35.71 45.05 -26.12
C PHE A 516 -37.00 44.17 -26.06
N GLY A 517 -36.98 43.10 -25.25
CA GLY A 517 -38.01 42.85 -24.21
C GLY A 517 -39.32 42.06 -24.46
N LEU A 518 -39.40 40.91 -23.77
CA LEU A 518 -40.50 40.44 -22.87
C LEU A 518 -41.63 39.49 -23.35
N LEU A 519 -41.70 38.38 -22.59
CA LEU A 519 -42.88 37.66 -22.04
C LEU A 519 -43.91 37.00 -22.99
N PHE A 520 -43.90 35.67 -23.02
CA PHE A 520 -44.95 34.85 -22.38
C PHE A 520 -44.38 33.51 -21.89
#